data_AF-A0A523M717-F1
#
_entry.id   AF-A0A523M717-F1
#
_cell.length_a   1.000
_cell.length_b   1.000
_cell.length_c   1.000
_cell.angle_alpha   90.00
_cell.angle_beta   90.00
_cell.angle_gamma   90.00
#
_symmetry.space_group_name_H-M   'P 1'
#
loop_
_entity.id
_entity.type
_entity.pdbx_description
1 polymer ?
#
loop_
_entity_poly.entity_id
_entity_poly.type
_entity_poly.pdbx_seq_one_letter_code
_entity_poly.pdbx_strand_id
1 'polypeptide(L)'
;MDTNHTISSLYDLVNVPSAVWIDEQGQVLRIDEGAYATVHKMGEFEFGRDDYAPMVVDWVRNGPDSRYVADAKAATSRLTPKTAEAARAEPAFKLGVYFHSRGDGAKADQYWEQAQALNPDSWNYARQDWSFTPEQANANWAEKFESLEGKPYYKPIAGLDSPGGEG
;
A
#
# COMPACT_ATOMS: atom_id res chain seq x y z
N MET A 1 1.73 16.27 3.92
CA MET A 1 1.22 14.98 4.44
C MET A 1 -0.25 14.87 4.06
N ASP A 2 -0.67 13.73 3.54
CA ASP A 2 -2.09 13.44 3.27
C ASP A 2 -2.73 12.88 4.53
N THR A 3 -3.25 13.76 5.39
CA THR A 3 -3.84 13.37 6.67
C THR A 3 -5.19 12.68 6.54
N ASN A 4 -5.81 12.78 5.36
CA ASN A 4 -7.18 12.28 5.10
C ASN A 4 -7.19 11.03 4.21
N HIS A 5 -6.01 10.45 3.89
CA HIS A 5 -5.85 9.29 3.01
C HIS A 5 -6.54 9.47 1.64
N THR A 6 -6.58 10.71 1.14
CA THR A 6 -7.23 11.04 -0.13
C THR A 6 -6.46 10.44 -1.31
N ILE A 7 -5.12 10.47 -1.28
CA ILE A 7 -4.26 9.93 -2.33
C ILE A 7 -4.39 8.40 -2.37
N SER A 8 -4.30 7.74 -1.21
CA SER A 8 -4.47 6.28 -1.13
C SER A 8 -5.87 5.85 -1.59
N SER A 9 -6.89 6.66 -1.32
CA SER A 9 -8.27 6.37 -1.75
C SER A 9 -8.47 6.52 -3.25
N LEU A 10 -7.87 7.55 -3.87
CA LEU A 10 -7.98 7.83 -5.31
C LEU A 10 -7.24 6.81 -6.17
N TYR A 11 -6.07 6.36 -5.70
CA TYR A 11 -5.19 5.44 -6.44
C TYR A 11 -5.24 4.00 -5.92
N ASP A 12 -6.14 3.72 -4.97
CA ASP A 12 -6.31 2.42 -4.33
C ASP A 12 -5.01 1.84 -3.76
N LEU A 13 -4.17 2.73 -3.18
CA LEU A 13 -2.93 2.31 -2.55
C LEU A 13 -3.28 1.59 -1.25
N VAL A 14 -2.93 0.31 -1.17
CA VAL A 14 -3.33 -0.55 -0.05
C VAL A 14 -2.26 -0.63 1.05
N ASN A 15 -1.02 -0.26 0.75
CA ASN A 15 0.11 -0.25 1.68
C ASN A 15 1.05 0.94 1.40
N VAL A 16 1.92 1.30 2.35
CA VAL A 16 2.89 2.41 2.21
C VAL A 16 4.28 2.05 2.78
N PRO A 17 5.39 2.59 2.26
CA PRO A 17 5.50 3.48 1.12
C PRO A 17 5.18 2.75 -0.19
N SER A 18 4.34 3.39 -0.99
CA SER A 18 4.03 2.97 -2.36
C SER A 18 4.35 4.10 -3.31
N ALA A 19 4.70 3.75 -4.55
CA ALA A 19 5.06 4.72 -5.58
C ALA A 19 4.12 4.64 -6.78
N VAL A 20 3.94 5.81 -7.41
CA VAL A 20 3.21 6.00 -8.66
C VAL A 20 4.13 6.75 -9.61
N TRP A 21 4.38 6.20 -10.79
CA TRP A 21 5.20 6.85 -11.82
C TRP A 21 4.27 7.54 -12.81
N ILE A 22 4.47 8.84 -12.99
CA ILE A 22 3.67 9.68 -13.87
C ILE A 22 4.60 10.35 -14.86
N ASP A 23 4.37 10.16 -16.16
CA ASP A 23 5.16 10.83 -17.19
C ASP A 23 4.82 12.32 -17.31
N GLU A 24 5.57 13.03 -18.16
CA GLU A 24 5.37 14.46 -18.41
C GLU A 24 4.01 14.79 -19.06
N GLN A 25 3.33 13.79 -19.61
CA GLN A 25 1.98 13.90 -20.19
C GLN A 25 0.88 13.54 -19.19
N GLY A 26 1.23 13.28 -17.93
CA GLY A 26 0.29 12.95 -16.87
C GLY A 26 -0.23 11.51 -16.91
N GLN A 27 0.40 10.61 -17.67
CA GLN A 27 -0.01 9.21 -17.74
C GLN A 27 0.65 8.40 -16.63
N VAL A 28 -0.14 7.55 -15.98
CA VAL A 28 0.35 6.61 -14.97
C VAL A 28 1.04 5.45 -15.68
N LEU A 29 2.34 5.32 -15.48
CA LEU A 29 3.19 4.27 -16.05
C LEU A 29 3.38 3.08 -15.10
N ARG A 30 3.34 3.32 -13.78
CA ARG A 30 3.43 2.30 -12.72
C ARG A 30 2.63 2.77 -11.50
N ILE A 31 2.01 1.85 -10.77
CA ILE A 31 1.14 2.18 -9.63
C ILE A 31 1.09 1.04 -8.60
N ASP A 32 0.89 1.42 -7.34
CA ASP A 32 0.69 0.50 -6.19
C ASP A 32 1.86 -0.48 -6.01
N GLU A 33 3.08 0.03 -6.20
CA GLU A 33 4.32 -0.74 -6.02
C GLU A 33 5.01 -0.35 -4.73
N GLY A 34 5.43 -1.36 -3.94
CA GLY A 34 6.21 -1.15 -2.73
C GLY A 34 7.51 -0.43 -3.02
N ALA A 35 7.67 0.75 -2.43
CA ALA A 35 8.75 1.69 -2.75
C ALA A 35 9.88 1.69 -1.71
N TYR A 36 9.94 0.68 -0.85
CA TYR A 36 11.11 0.44 -0.01
C TYR A 36 12.30 0.12 -0.93
N ALA A 37 13.15 1.13 -1.18
CA ALA A 37 14.35 1.04 -2.01
C ALA A 37 15.56 0.46 -1.27
N THR A 38 15.30 -0.22 -0.15
CA THR A 38 16.29 -0.99 0.61
C THR A 38 15.56 -2.16 1.26
N VAL A 39 16.26 -3.29 1.41
CA VAL A 39 15.77 -4.41 2.20
C VAL A 39 15.85 -4.10 3.70
N HIS A 40 14.74 -4.32 4.41
CA HIS A 40 14.59 -4.12 5.85
C HIS A 40 14.38 -5.45 6.56
N LYS A 41 14.87 -5.53 7.80
CA LYS A 41 14.65 -6.67 8.70
C LYS A 41 13.91 -6.23 9.96
N MET A 42 12.88 -6.98 10.32
CA MET A 42 12.11 -6.80 11.55
C MET A 42 11.91 -8.16 12.20
N GLY A 43 12.73 -8.48 13.20
CA GLY A 43 12.79 -9.85 13.73
C GLY A 43 13.24 -10.82 12.64
N GLU A 44 12.43 -11.86 12.41
CA GLU A 44 12.65 -12.88 11.36
C GLU A 44 12.08 -12.45 9.99
N PHE A 45 11.36 -11.33 9.92
CA PHE A 45 10.74 -10.86 8.68
C PHE A 45 11.69 -9.97 7.88
N GLU A 46 11.76 -10.23 6.57
CA GLU A 46 12.46 -9.41 5.59
C GLU A 46 11.42 -8.78 4.64
N PHE A 47 11.60 -7.51 4.29
CA PHE A 47 10.73 -6.83 3.31
C PHE A 47 11.44 -5.66 2.64
N GLY A 48 10.96 -5.28 1.45
CA GLY A 48 11.56 -4.22 0.64
C GLY A 48 12.48 -4.79 -0.44
N ARG A 49 13.16 -3.90 -1.19
CA ARG A 49 13.97 -4.31 -2.35
C ARG A 49 15.05 -3.28 -2.66
N ASP A 50 16.22 -3.73 -3.07
CA ASP A 50 17.36 -2.84 -3.39
C ASP A 50 17.34 -2.32 -4.84
N ASP A 51 16.55 -2.94 -5.71
CA ASP A 51 16.49 -2.64 -7.14
C ASP A 51 15.45 -1.56 -7.52
N TYR A 52 14.61 -1.09 -6.58
CA TYR A 52 13.61 -0.04 -6.88
C TYR A 52 14.26 1.30 -7.24
N ALA A 53 15.28 1.74 -6.50
CA ALA A 53 15.99 2.99 -6.82
C ALA A 53 16.70 2.92 -8.19
N PRO A 54 17.43 1.85 -8.54
CA PRO A 54 17.94 1.64 -9.89
C PRO A 54 16.88 1.74 -11.00
N MET A 55 15.66 1.23 -10.79
CA MET A 55 14.58 1.36 -11.77
C MET A 55 14.22 2.82 -12.04
N VAL A 56 14.06 3.62 -10.97
CA VAL A 56 13.74 5.05 -11.09
C VAL A 56 14.86 5.80 -11.81
N VAL A 57 16.12 5.49 -11.49
CA VAL A 57 17.29 6.11 -12.15
C VAL A 57 17.34 5.78 -13.65
N ASP A 58 17.02 4.54 -14.03
CA ASP A 58 16.95 4.15 -15.45
C ASP A 58 15.84 4.92 -16.18
N TRP A 59 14.66 5.05 -15.57
CA TRP A 59 13.56 5.82 -16.14
C TRP A 59 13.90 7.30 -16.31
N VAL A 60 14.52 7.94 -15.31
CA VAL A 60 14.97 9.34 -15.41
C VAL A 60 15.98 9.54 -16.55
N ARG A 61 16.82 8.55 -16.84
CA ARG A 61 17.84 8.64 -17.90
C ARG A 61 17.30 8.36 -19.30
N ASN A 62 16.41 7.39 -19.43
CA ASN A 62 15.95 6.87 -20.71
C ASN A 62 14.53 7.34 -21.07
N GLY A 63 13.80 7.97 -20.15
CA GLY A 63 12.44 8.41 -20.36
C GLY A 63 11.52 7.25 -20.82
N PRO A 64 10.69 7.46 -21.85
CA PRO A 64 9.82 6.41 -22.41
C PRO A 64 10.55 5.16 -22.91
N ASP A 65 11.85 5.24 -23.21
CA ASP A 65 12.64 4.11 -23.72
C ASP A 65 13.19 3.20 -22.59
N SER A 66 12.93 3.55 -21.33
CA SER A 66 13.33 2.71 -20.20
C SER A 66 12.64 1.34 -20.24
N ARG A 67 13.42 0.28 -20.00
CA ARG A 67 12.92 -1.11 -19.87
C ARG A 67 11.91 -1.29 -18.72
N TYR A 68 11.82 -0.32 -17.81
CA TYR A 68 10.92 -0.35 -16.65
C TYR A 68 9.64 0.45 -16.88
N VAL A 69 9.49 1.14 -18.01
CA VAL A 69 8.20 1.75 -18.36
C VAL A 69 7.24 0.64 -18.77
N ALA A 70 6.13 0.50 -18.05
CA ALA A 70 5.05 -0.38 -18.48
C ALA A 70 4.16 0.35 -19.49
N ASP A 71 3.51 -0.41 -20.38
CA ASP A 71 2.40 0.12 -21.17
C ASP A 71 1.34 0.67 -20.21
N ALA A 72 0.85 1.89 -20.45
CA ALA A 72 -0.18 2.55 -19.64
C ALA A 72 -1.43 1.67 -19.45
N LYS A 73 -1.76 0.84 -20.45
CA LYS A 73 -2.85 -0.15 -20.31
C LYS A 73 -2.51 -1.24 -19.28
N ALA A 74 -1.27 -1.70 -19.25
CA ALA A 74 -0.80 -2.63 -18.23
C ALA A 74 -0.79 -1.96 -16.84
N ALA A 75 -0.37 -0.69 -16.74
CA ALA A 75 -0.38 0.05 -15.48
C ALA A 75 -1.78 0.21 -14.90
N THR A 76 -2.75 0.65 -15.71
CA THR A 76 -4.15 0.82 -15.30
C THR A 76 -4.85 -0.50 -14.99
N SER A 77 -4.48 -1.62 -15.63
CA SER A 77 -5.04 -2.93 -15.30
C SER A 77 -4.72 -3.41 -13.87
N ARG A 78 -3.74 -2.77 -13.20
CA ARG A 78 -3.36 -3.05 -11.80
C ARG A 78 -4.24 -2.29 -10.81
N LEU A 79 -4.94 -1.24 -11.25
CA LEU A 79 -6.00 -0.62 -10.49
C LEU A 79 -7.12 -1.64 -10.39
N THR A 80 -7.21 -2.28 -9.22
CA THR A 80 -8.21 -3.31 -8.98
C THR A 80 -9.57 -2.62 -8.88
N PRO A 81 -10.62 -3.07 -9.60
CA PRO A 81 -11.94 -2.52 -9.39
C PRO A 81 -12.35 -2.75 -7.93
N LYS A 82 -12.61 -1.67 -7.18
CA LYS A 82 -13.04 -1.79 -5.79
C LYS A 82 -14.29 -2.67 -5.72
N THR A 83 -14.23 -3.72 -4.91
CA THR A 83 -15.42 -4.50 -4.55
C THR A 83 -16.41 -3.60 -3.82
N ALA A 84 -17.68 -4.01 -3.75
CA ALA A 84 -18.68 -3.25 -3.01
C ALA A 84 -18.30 -3.14 -1.51
N GLU A 85 -17.65 -4.17 -0.98
CA GLU A 85 -17.10 -4.22 0.38
C GLU A 85 -15.93 -3.24 0.54
N ALA A 86 -14.94 -3.26 -0.37
CA ALA A 86 -13.80 -2.33 -0.33
C ALA A 86 -14.26 -0.87 -0.45
N ALA A 87 -15.29 -0.59 -1.26
CA ALA A 87 -15.90 0.72 -1.37
C ALA A 87 -16.60 1.17 -0.06
N ARG A 88 -17.09 0.24 0.77
CA ARG A 88 -17.66 0.53 2.10
C ARG A 88 -16.59 0.65 3.19
N ALA A 89 -15.43 0.04 3.00
CA ALA A 89 -14.33 0.13 3.96
C ALA A 89 -13.83 1.58 4.12
N GLU A 90 -13.76 2.34 3.03
CA GLU A 90 -13.29 3.73 3.05
C GLU A 90 -14.15 4.68 3.91
N PRO A 91 -15.50 4.75 3.75
CA PRO A 91 -16.32 5.57 4.62
C PRO A 91 -16.30 5.08 6.08
N ALA A 92 -16.22 3.76 6.33
CA ALA A 92 -16.04 3.25 7.69
C ALA A 92 -14.71 3.77 8.30
N PHE A 93 -13.62 3.65 7.56
CA PHE A 93 -12.32 4.18 7.97
C PHE A 93 -12.36 5.68 8.30
N LYS A 94 -13.01 6.48 7.44
CA LYS A 94 -13.18 7.92 7.65
C LYS A 94 -14.02 8.25 8.89
N LEU A 95 -15.02 7.43 9.20
CA LEU A 95 -15.77 7.55 10.46
C LEU A 95 -14.87 7.28 11.68
N GLY A 96 -13.98 6.28 11.60
CA GLY A 96 -13.00 6.00 12.65
C GLY A 96 -12.09 7.21 12.92
N VAL A 97 -11.51 7.78 11.87
CA VAL A 97 -10.69 9.02 11.95
C VAL A 97 -11.49 10.17 12.55
N TYR A 98 -12.76 10.34 12.14
CA TYR A 98 -13.64 11.37 12.68
C TYR A 98 -13.87 11.21 14.19
N PHE A 99 -14.26 10.03 14.67
CA PHE A 99 -14.53 9.80 16.08
C PHE A 99 -13.26 9.92 16.93
N HIS A 100 -12.13 9.41 16.43
CA HIS A 100 -10.83 9.59 17.08
C HIS A 100 -10.49 11.07 17.26
N SER A 101 -10.67 11.90 16.22
CA SER A 101 -10.39 13.34 16.28
C SER A 101 -11.25 14.09 17.32
N ARG A 102 -12.34 13.47 17.80
CA ARG A 102 -13.22 14.00 18.84
C ARG A 102 -13.01 13.36 20.21
N GLY A 103 -12.01 12.49 20.36
CA GLY A 103 -11.70 11.79 21.60
C GLY A 103 -12.60 10.59 21.90
N ASP A 104 -13.42 10.14 20.94
CA ASP A 104 -14.27 8.94 21.08
C ASP A 104 -13.52 7.71 20.53
N GLY A 105 -12.57 7.20 21.33
CA GLY A 105 -11.73 6.07 20.95
C GLY A 105 -12.54 4.79 20.71
N ALA A 106 -13.55 4.51 21.54
CA ALA A 106 -14.37 3.31 21.39
C ALA A 106 -15.11 3.26 20.04
N LYS A 107 -15.64 4.39 19.56
CA LYS A 107 -16.20 4.43 18.20
C LYS A 107 -15.14 4.42 17.12
N ALA A 108 -13.99 5.04 17.36
CA ALA A 108 -12.88 4.98 16.40
C ALA A 108 -12.50 3.53 16.10
N ASP A 109 -12.24 2.75 17.16
CA ASP A 109 -11.86 1.35 17.10
C ASP A 109 -12.94 0.53 16.38
N GLN A 110 -14.21 0.69 16.75
CA GLN A 110 -15.34 0.01 16.09
C GLN A 110 -15.33 0.20 14.56
N TYR A 111 -15.11 1.43 14.10
CA TYR A 111 -15.15 1.75 12.67
C TYR A 111 -13.86 1.35 11.94
N TRP A 112 -12.70 1.39 12.60
CA TRP A 112 -11.45 0.88 12.05
C TRP A 112 -11.45 -0.65 11.94
N GLU A 113 -11.95 -1.37 12.95
CA GLU A 113 -12.18 -2.83 12.87
C GLU A 113 -13.11 -3.17 11.71
N GLN A 114 -14.21 -2.41 11.55
CA GLN A 114 -15.13 -2.59 10.42
C GLN A 114 -14.43 -2.36 9.07
N ALA A 115 -13.60 -1.33 8.95
CA ALA A 115 -12.87 -1.04 7.72
C ALA A 115 -11.87 -2.16 7.39
N GLN A 116 -11.15 -2.67 8.39
CA GLN A 116 -10.21 -3.78 8.25
C GLN A 116 -10.94 -5.08 7.87
N ALA A 117 -12.12 -5.36 8.43
CA ALA A 117 -12.92 -6.53 8.06
C ALA A 117 -13.48 -6.44 6.63
N LEU A 118 -13.86 -5.24 6.16
CA LEU A 118 -14.39 -5.01 4.81
C LEU A 118 -13.33 -5.03 3.72
N ASN A 119 -12.08 -4.66 4.05
CA ASN A 119 -10.95 -4.69 3.12
C ASN A 119 -9.67 -5.16 3.84
N PRO A 120 -9.52 -6.46 4.10
CA PRO A 120 -8.41 -7.01 4.89
C PRO A 120 -7.04 -6.84 4.22
N ASP A 121 -7.02 -6.65 2.89
CA ASP A 121 -5.80 -6.44 2.10
C ASP A 121 -5.23 -5.01 2.27
N SER A 122 -6.01 -4.07 2.79
CA SER A 122 -5.55 -2.70 3.06
C SER A 122 -4.79 -2.60 4.38
N TRP A 123 -3.46 -2.65 4.28
CA TRP A 123 -2.53 -2.37 5.38
C TRP A 123 -2.63 -0.94 5.90
N ASN A 124 -3.07 0.00 5.06
CA ASN A 124 -3.21 1.40 5.45
C ASN A 124 -4.22 1.59 6.60
N TYR A 125 -5.33 0.83 6.62
CA TYR A 125 -6.31 0.92 7.69
C TYR A 125 -5.75 0.42 9.02
N ALA A 126 -5.10 -0.73 9.01
CA ALA A 126 -4.46 -1.30 10.19
C ALA A 126 -3.35 -0.37 10.73
N ARG A 127 -2.51 0.17 9.85
CA ARG A 127 -1.38 1.04 10.27
C ARG A 127 -1.82 2.41 10.78
N GLN A 128 -2.95 2.93 10.30
CA GLN A 128 -3.53 4.16 10.86
C GLN A 128 -3.98 3.95 12.30
N ASP A 129 -4.68 2.84 12.57
CA ASP A 129 -5.10 2.47 13.91
C ASP A 129 -3.89 2.34 14.84
N TRP A 130 -2.88 1.55 14.43
CA TRP A 130 -1.66 1.34 15.21
C TRP A 130 -0.79 2.59 15.37
N SER A 131 -0.97 3.63 14.55
CA SER A 131 -0.24 4.90 14.71
C SER A 131 -0.58 5.62 16.02
N PHE A 132 -1.69 5.25 16.67
CA PHE A 132 -2.11 5.78 17.96
C PHE A 132 -1.66 4.89 19.14
N THR A 133 -1.14 3.69 18.87
CA THR A 133 -0.59 2.74 19.86
C THR A 133 0.82 2.29 19.47
N PRO A 134 1.80 3.22 19.42
CA PRO A 134 3.12 2.94 18.86
C PRO A 134 3.90 1.83 19.60
N GLU A 135 3.60 1.60 20.88
CA GLU A 135 4.20 0.52 21.66
C GLU A 135 3.75 -0.88 21.17
N GLN A 136 2.58 -0.97 20.54
CA GLN A 136 1.98 -2.21 20.04
C GLN A 136 2.16 -2.38 18.52
N ALA A 137 2.44 -1.29 17.80
CA ALA A 137 2.47 -1.26 16.33
C ALA A 137 3.35 -2.33 15.69
N ASN A 138 4.53 -2.61 16.25
CA ASN A 138 5.44 -3.64 15.71
C ASN A 138 4.88 -5.06 15.93
N ALA A 139 4.26 -5.32 17.08
CA ALA A 139 3.67 -6.63 17.37
C ALA A 139 2.45 -6.88 16.47
N ASN A 140 1.57 -5.90 16.34
CA ASN A 140 0.39 -5.99 15.47
C ASN A 140 0.79 -6.14 13.99
N TRP A 141 1.85 -5.44 13.56
CA TRP A 141 2.40 -5.60 12.22
C TRP A 141 2.91 -7.02 11.97
N ALA A 142 3.68 -7.58 12.91
CA ALA A 142 4.22 -8.93 12.81
C ALA A 142 3.10 -9.98 12.72
N GLU A 143 2.09 -9.89 13.58
CA GLU A 143 0.93 -10.78 13.57
C GLU A 143 0.18 -10.72 12.22
N LYS A 144 -0.08 -9.52 11.71
CA LYS A 144 -0.71 -9.36 10.39
C LYS A 144 0.19 -9.87 9.26
N PHE A 145 1.51 -9.73 9.37
CA PHE A 145 2.46 -10.19 8.37
C PHE A 145 2.48 -11.72 8.30
N GLU A 146 2.50 -12.40 9.45
CA GLU A 146 2.37 -13.86 9.53
C GLU A 146 1.06 -14.35 8.92
N SER A 147 -0.04 -13.61 9.08
CA SER A 147 -1.35 -13.94 8.52
C SER A 147 -1.42 -13.90 6.98
N LEU A 148 -0.36 -13.44 6.29
CA LEU A 148 -0.32 -13.44 4.84
C LEU A 148 -0.28 -14.85 4.26
N GLU A 149 0.15 -15.87 5.03
CA GLU A 149 0.18 -17.28 4.60
C GLU A 149 0.85 -17.48 3.23
N GLY A 150 1.98 -16.80 2.98
CA GLY A 150 2.72 -16.85 1.72
C GLY A 150 2.22 -15.90 0.63
N LYS A 151 1.17 -15.11 0.88
CA LYS A 151 0.83 -13.96 0.03
C LYS A 151 1.92 -12.88 0.18
N PRO A 152 2.24 -12.16 -0.90
CA PRO A 152 3.30 -11.17 -0.84
C PRO A 152 2.81 -9.91 -0.10
N TYR A 153 3.69 -9.31 0.71
CA TYR A 153 3.40 -8.10 1.49
C TYR A 153 3.13 -6.85 0.63
N TYR A 154 3.73 -6.80 -0.56
CA TYR A 154 3.38 -5.91 -1.66
C TYR A 154 3.08 -6.72 -2.90
N LYS A 155 2.22 -6.21 -3.81
CA LYS A 155 1.99 -6.88 -5.10
C LYS A 155 3.33 -7.01 -5.87
N PRO A 156 3.63 -8.18 -6.47
CA PRO A 156 4.85 -8.37 -7.26
C PRO A 156 4.93 -7.36 -8.40
N ILE A 157 6.10 -6.78 -8.64
CA ILE A 157 6.33 -5.77 -9.68
C ILE A 157 6.32 -6.44 -11.06
N ALA A 158 5.36 -6.06 -11.92
CA ALA A 158 5.21 -6.64 -13.25
C ALA A 158 6.45 -6.39 -14.12
N GLY A 159 6.90 -7.45 -14.80
CA GLY A 159 8.11 -7.43 -15.64
C GLY A 159 9.41 -7.57 -14.85
N LEU A 160 9.35 -7.70 -13.53
CA LEU A 160 10.52 -7.83 -12.66
C LEU A 160 10.41 -9.06 -11.75
N ASP A 161 9.26 -9.22 -11.10
CA ASP A 161 9.00 -10.31 -10.17
C ASP A 161 8.15 -11.40 -10.83
N SER A 162 8.49 -12.67 -10.59
CA SER A 162 7.66 -13.80 -11.02
C SER A 162 6.37 -13.84 -10.20
N PRO A 163 5.21 -14.20 -10.79
CA PRO A 163 3.99 -14.40 -10.04
C PRO A 163 4.13 -15.64 -9.15
N GLY A 164 4.67 -15.47 -7.95
CA GLY A 164 4.89 -16.53 -6.95
C GLY A 164 6.25 -16.53 -6.25
N GLY A 165 7.08 -15.49 -6.37
CA GLY A 165 8.37 -15.42 -5.68
C GLY A 165 8.24 -14.82 -4.28
N GLU A 166 8.53 -15.63 -3.25
CA GLU A 166 8.92 -15.18 -1.92
C GLU A 166 10.10 -14.20 -2.04
N GLY A 167 9.98 -13.06 -1.36
CA GLY A 167 11.02 -12.08 -1.13
C GLY A 167 10.85 -11.54 0.28
#